data_AF-A0A930HML7-F1
#
_entry.id   AF-A0A930HML7-F1
#
_cell.length_a   1.000
_cell.length_b   1.000
_cell.length_c   1.000
_cell.angle_alpha   90.00
_cell.angle_beta   90.00
_cell.angle_gamma   90.00
#
_symmetry.space_group_name_H-M   'P 1'
#
loop_
_entity.id
_entity.type
_entity.pdbx_description
1 polymer ?
#
loop_
_entity_poly.entity_id
_entity_poly.type
_entity_poly.pdbx_seq_one_letter_code
_entity_poly.pdbx_strand_id
1 'polypeptide(L)'
;MKKIVLTGGPCAGKTTALVKIMEHFSSIGYKVFIIPELPTLFLQAGMDYLTDNREFFYEGEKATLEMQIALEDKFQQMAKSIKQPVLIVCDRGTMDISAYMEPKLWENITSHVGTNNEELRSRYDAVLHLVSAADGAEQFYTTATNKERTEGIELARELDKKVIHAWSEHPHLRVINNHEKFETKLEQVLQDISDVLEIPRQAIEERKYIVRLKDVIPEVITSKITQTYLTSEPQSEVRLRRRTLNGISVNVRTTIKTLPNNDQVETERQIDNNLYESLLRQADPYRQTIHKTRQTFIWKGQFFELDTFIQPYNGLQILETKGVIKHEDVIFPPFIEVLEDITGVTKYYNYNLALKK
;
A
#
# COMPACT_ATOMS: atom_id res chain seq x y z
N MET A 1 3.49 -0.30 20.57
CA MET A 1 3.05 0.74 19.60
C MET A 1 4.30 1.28 18.95
N LYS A 2 4.29 1.49 17.63
CA LYS A 2 5.38 2.13 16.90
C LYS A 2 4.82 3.26 16.04
N LYS A 3 5.55 4.37 15.94
CA LYS A 3 5.25 5.49 15.05
C LYS A 3 6.33 5.60 14.00
N ILE A 4 5.94 5.49 12.74
CA ILE A 4 6.83 5.62 11.59
C ILE A 4 6.39 6.78 10.72
N VAL A 5 7.32 7.30 9.93
CA VAL A 5 7.03 8.26 8.86
C VAL A 5 7.37 7.66 7.52
N LEU A 6 6.46 7.86 6.55
CA LEU A 6 6.70 7.60 5.14
C LEU A 6 6.96 8.93 4.46
N THR A 7 8.21 9.16 4.07
CA THR A 7 8.68 10.40 3.45
C THR A 7 9.15 10.14 2.01
N GLY A 8 9.44 11.20 1.26
CA GLY A 8 9.90 11.13 -0.12
C GLY A 8 9.41 12.28 -0.98
N GLY A 9 10.03 12.47 -2.13
CA GLY A 9 9.65 13.49 -3.10
C GLY A 9 8.27 13.26 -3.74
N PRO A 10 7.84 14.18 -4.63
CA PRO A 10 6.65 14.00 -5.46
C PRO A 10 6.72 12.69 -6.25
N CYS A 11 5.58 12.03 -6.50
CA CYS A 11 5.49 10.78 -7.28
C CYS A 11 6.33 9.60 -6.76
N ALA A 12 6.72 9.59 -5.48
CA ALA A 12 7.44 8.47 -4.88
C ALA A 12 6.61 7.19 -4.65
N GLY A 13 5.27 7.29 -4.75
CA GLY A 13 4.34 6.19 -4.51
C GLY A 13 3.79 6.07 -3.08
N LYS A 14 3.93 7.13 -2.27
CA LYS A 14 3.50 7.17 -0.85
C LYS A 14 2.04 6.75 -0.65
N THR A 15 1.10 7.32 -1.39
CA THR A 15 -0.33 7.02 -1.25
C THR A 15 -0.64 5.53 -1.46
N THR A 16 -0.02 4.91 -2.46
CA THR A 16 -0.18 3.46 -2.71
C THR A 16 0.45 2.63 -1.60
N ALA A 17 1.63 3.02 -1.13
CA ALA A 17 2.29 2.36 -0.01
C ALA A 17 1.45 2.44 1.27
N LEU A 18 0.87 3.60 1.60
CA LEU A 18 -0.01 3.79 2.75
C LEU A 18 -1.22 2.84 2.74
N VAL A 19 -1.85 2.64 1.58
CA VAL A 19 -2.95 1.67 1.43
C VAL A 19 -2.45 0.25 1.71
N LYS A 20 -1.32 -0.16 1.12
CA LYS A 20 -0.75 -1.49 1.35
C LYS A 20 -0.33 -1.73 2.80
N ILE A 21 0.25 -0.72 3.45
CA ILE A 21 0.59 -0.77 4.88
C ILE A 21 -0.68 -0.97 5.70
N MET A 22 -1.73 -0.19 5.44
CA MET A 22 -3.00 -0.36 6.15
C MET A 22 -3.58 -1.77 5.95
N GLU A 23 -3.65 -2.25 4.72
CA GLU A 23 -4.19 -3.58 4.39
C GLU A 23 -3.38 -4.70 5.05
N HIS A 24 -2.05 -4.69 4.89
CA HIS A 24 -1.17 -5.74 5.37
C HIS A 24 -1.14 -5.81 6.91
N PHE A 25 -0.82 -4.70 7.58
CA PHE A 25 -0.67 -4.72 9.05
C PHE A 25 -2.02 -4.89 9.76
N SER A 26 -3.11 -4.37 9.20
CA SER A 26 -4.44 -4.67 9.75
C SER A 26 -4.81 -6.15 9.62
N SER A 27 -4.36 -6.82 8.54
CA SER A 27 -4.64 -8.25 8.33
C SER A 27 -3.93 -9.15 9.35
N ILE A 28 -2.79 -8.71 9.89
CA ILE A 28 -2.04 -9.43 10.93
C ILE A 28 -2.32 -8.92 12.35
N GLY A 29 -3.45 -8.22 12.54
CA GLY A 29 -3.97 -7.87 13.86
C GLY A 29 -3.49 -6.53 14.44
N TYR A 30 -2.83 -5.68 13.66
CA TYR A 30 -2.50 -4.33 14.09
C TYR A 30 -3.67 -3.37 13.91
N LYS A 31 -3.85 -2.45 14.85
CA LYS A 31 -4.56 -1.21 14.56
C LYS A 31 -3.61 -0.26 13.83
N VAL A 32 -3.94 0.07 12.58
CA VAL A 32 -3.18 1.06 11.82
C VAL A 32 -3.88 2.43 11.89
N PHE A 33 -3.12 3.47 12.23
CA PHE A 33 -3.52 4.86 12.07
C PHE A 33 -2.67 5.50 10.98
N ILE A 34 -3.31 6.27 10.10
CA ILE A 34 -2.62 7.09 9.10
C ILE A 34 -2.87 8.55 9.43
N ILE A 35 -1.79 9.28 9.66
CA ILE A 35 -1.80 10.72 9.82
C ILE A 35 -1.54 11.33 8.44
N PRO A 36 -2.49 12.10 7.88
CA PRO A 36 -2.37 12.64 6.53
C PRO A 36 -1.34 13.77 6.45
N GLU A 37 -0.90 14.08 5.23
CA GLU A 37 -0.04 15.23 4.93
C GLU A 37 -0.76 16.55 5.25
N LEU A 38 -0.29 17.27 6.27
CA LEU A 38 -0.87 18.55 6.67
C LEU A 38 -0.73 19.67 5.65
N PRO A 39 0.38 19.81 4.88
CA PRO A 39 0.44 20.80 3.82
C PRO A 39 -0.72 20.72 2.82
N THR A 40 -1.10 19.51 2.41
CA THR A 40 -2.26 19.30 1.52
C THR A 40 -3.57 19.72 2.19
N LEU A 41 -3.73 19.47 3.50
CA LEU A 41 -4.91 19.93 4.25
C LEU A 41 -4.99 21.45 4.32
N PHE A 42 -3.87 22.13 4.59
CA PHE A 42 -3.80 23.59 4.66
C PHE A 42 -4.05 24.24 3.30
N LEU A 43 -3.50 23.67 2.23
CA LEU A 43 -3.75 24.10 0.85
C LEU A 43 -5.25 24.02 0.52
N GLN A 44 -5.92 22.92 0.88
CA GLN A 44 -7.36 22.77 0.70
C GLN A 44 -8.19 23.76 1.54
N ALA A 45 -7.64 24.22 2.66
CA ALA A 45 -8.23 25.26 3.50
C ALA A 45 -7.94 26.70 3.03
N GLY A 46 -7.17 26.87 1.94
CA GLY A 46 -6.87 28.18 1.33
C GLY A 46 -5.51 28.76 1.68
N MET A 47 -4.60 27.98 2.29
CA MET A 47 -3.21 28.39 2.44
C MET A 47 -2.52 28.40 1.06
N ASP A 48 -1.78 29.47 0.77
CA ASP A 48 -0.98 29.60 -0.45
C ASP A 48 0.52 29.50 -0.14
N TYR A 49 1.13 28.36 -0.48
CA TYR A 49 2.57 28.12 -0.30
C TYR A 49 3.44 28.84 -1.34
N LEU A 50 2.85 29.44 -2.37
CA LEU A 50 3.54 30.20 -3.42
C LEU A 50 3.45 31.72 -3.19
N THR A 51 2.89 32.14 -2.05
CA THR A 51 2.76 33.53 -1.67
C THR A 51 4.12 34.24 -1.57
N ASP A 52 4.17 35.50 -2.01
CA ASP A 52 5.32 36.40 -1.79
C ASP A 52 5.28 37.09 -0.41
N ASN A 53 4.15 36.96 0.31
CA ASN A 53 3.99 37.47 1.66
C ASN A 53 4.73 36.59 2.67
N ARG A 54 5.94 37.01 3.03
CA ARG A 54 6.83 36.29 3.96
C ARG A 54 6.24 36.08 5.36
N GLU A 55 5.44 37.02 5.87
CA GLU A 55 4.81 36.89 7.19
C GLU A 55 3.70 35.84 7.17
N PHE A 56 2.86 35.87 6.12
CA PHE A 56 1.81 34.86 5.93
C PHE A 56 2.39 33.46 5.70
N PHE A 57 3.45 33.35 4.90
CA PHE A 57 4.17 32.10 4.69
C PHE A 57 4.74 31.56 6.01
N TYR A 58 5.41 32.42 6.80
CA TYR A 58 5.98 32.04 8.09
C TYR A 58 4.91 31.52 9.07
N GLU A 59 3.80 32.23 9.24
CA GLU A 59 2.72 31.79 10.13
C GLU A 59 2.06 30.49 9.63
N GLY A 60 1.94 30.30 8.31
CA GLY A 60 1.43 29.07 7.71
C GLY A 60 2.31 27.85 8.00
N GLU A 61 3.62 27.97 7.78
CA GLU A 61 4.60 26.90 8.03
C GLU A 61 4.72 26.57 9.53
N LYS A 62 4.73 27.60 10.39
CA LYS A 62 4.69 27.43 11.84
C LYS A 62 3.45 26.68 12.29
N ALA A 63 2.26 27.11 11.84
CA ALA A 63 1.00 26.44 12.17
C ALA A 63 0.98 25.00 11.65
N THR A 64 1.60 24.73 10.50
CA THR A 64 1.74 23.38 9.95
C THR A 64 2.57 22.49 10.87
N LEU A 65 3.71 22.98 11.38
CA LEU A 65 4.55 22.23 12.33
C LEU A 65 3.82 21.99 13.67
N GLU A 66 3.21 23.03 14.25
CA GLU A 66 2.46 22.94 15.51
C GLU A 66 1.32 21.91 15.40
N MET A 67 0.56 21.96 14.30
CA MET A 67 -0.53 21.02 14.04
C MET A 67 -0.01 19.60 13.78
N GLN A 68 1.14 19.42 13.11
CA GLN A 68 1.74 18.11 12.87
C GLN A 68 2.09 17.44 14.20
N ILE A 69 2.77 18.17 15.07
CA ILE A 69 3.14 17.70 16.42
C ILE A 69 1.88 17.36 17.22
N ALA A 70 0.92 18.28 17.27
CA ALA A 70 -0.30 18.11 18.04
C ALA A 70 -1.12 16.90 17.56
N LEU A 71 -1.28 16.74 16.24
CA LEU A 71 -2.04 15.63 15.66
C LEU A 71 -1.38 14.29 15.99
N GLU A 72 -0.06 14.19 15.82
CA GLU A 72 0.72 13.01 16.20
C GLU A 72 0.55 12.66 17.68
N ASP A 73 0.63 13.65 18.58
CA ASP A 73 0.49 13.44 20.02
C ASP A 73 -0.92 12.94 20.38
N LYS A 74 -1.96 13.49 19.74
CA LYS A 74 -3.35 13.04 19.95
C LYS A 74 -3.56 11.62 19.47
N PHE A 75 -3.02 11.23 18.32
CA PHE A 75 -3.11 9.86 17.83
C PHE A 75 -2.29 8.88 18.68
N GLN A 76 -1.11 9.27 19.16
CA GLN A 76 -0.36 8.48 20.13
C GLN A 76 -1.14 8.29 21.43
N GLN A 77 -1.79 9.34 21.93
CA GLN A 77 -2.62 9.23 23.14
C GLN A 77 -3.86 8.35 22.92
N MET A 78 -4.52 8.46 21.77
CA MET A 78 -5.64 7.60 21.37
C MET A 78 -5.19 6.14 21.26
N ALA A 79 -4.00 5.89 20.72
CA ALA A 79 -3.45 4.54 20.57
C ALA A 79 -3.23 3.85 21.92
N LYS A 80 -2.95 4.58 23.01
CA LYS A 80 -2.80 4.00 24.36
C LYS A 80 -4.09 3.35 24.90
N SER A 81 -5.27 3.73 24.40
CA SER A 81 -6.53 3.10 24.83
C SER A 81 -6.84 1.79 24.09
N ILE A 82 -5.96 1.36 23.17
CA ILE A 82 -6.19 0.23 22.29
C ILE A 82 -5.39 -0.98 22.80
N LYS A 83 -6.07 -2.12 22.95
CA LYS A 83 -5.45 -3.35 23.50
C LYS A 83 -4.62 -4.13 22.47
N GLN A 84 -4.98 -4.02 21.19
CA GLN A 84 -4.25 -4.63 20.07
C GLN A 84 -2.98 -3.83 19.74
N PRO A 85 -1.94 -4.44 19.13
CA PRO A 85 -0.75 -3.71 18.74
C PRO A 85 -1.11 -2.58 17.77
N VAL A 86 -0.47 -1.41 17.93
CA VAL A 86 -0.78 -0.21 17.15
C VAL A 86 0.42 0.23 16.33
N LEU A 87 0.19 0.49 15.05
CA LEU A 87 1.11 1.13 14.12
C LEU A 87 0.54 2.50 13.74
N ILE A 88 1.31 3.57 13.96
CA ILE A 88 0.98 4.92 13.49
C ILE A 88 1.91 5.23 12.32
N VAL A 89 1.34 5.61 11.19
CA VAL A 89 2.06 5.93 9.95
C VAL A 89 1.78 7.37 9.59
N CYS A 90 2.82 8.19 9.47
CA CYS A 90 2.69 9.59 9.06
C CYS A 90 2.99 9.71 7.57
N ASP A 91 2.05 10.24 6.78
CA ASP A 91 2.29 10.66 5.39
C ASP A 91 3.03 11.99 5.43
N ARG A 92 4.36 11.92 5.34
CA ARG A 92 5.31 12.96 5.76
C ARG A 92 5.34 13.23 7.26
N GLY A 93 6.48 13.72 7.73
CA GLY A 93 6.72 14.03 9.13
C GLY A 93 7.20 15.46 9.33
N THR A 94 7.54 15.78 10.57
CA THR A 94 7.96 17.13 10.99
C THR A 94 9.16 17.65 10.21
N MET A 95 10.16 16.80 9.93
CA MET A 95 11.35 17.23 9.18
C MET A 95 11.11 17.41 7.68
N ASP A 96 10.05 16.85 7.09
CA ASP A 96 9.71 17.10 5.68
C ASP A 96 9.48 18.59 5.42
N ILE A 97 8.91 19.30 6.40
CA ILE A 97 8.62 20.74 6.34
C ILE A 97 9.91 21.54 6.06
N SER A 98 11.00 21.18 6.73
CA SER A 98 12.30 21.86 6.58
C SER A 98 12.86 21.82 5.16
N ALA A 99 12.47 20.82 4.34
CA ALA A 99 12.97 20.67 2.98
C ALA A 99 12.44 21.73 2.00
N TYR A 100 11.38 22.44 2.37
CA TYR A 100 10.68 23.42 1.53
C TYR A 100 11.00 24.88 1.88
N MET A 101 11.93 25.13 2.80
CA MET A 101 12.27 26.48 3.24
C MET A 101 13.78 26.66 3.50
N GLU A 102 14.19 27.92 3.70
CA GLU A 102 15.57 28.24 4.05
C GLU A 102 15.91 27.78 5.48
N PRO A 103 17.15 27.31 5.75
CA PRO A 103 17.55 26.83 7.07
C PRO A 103 17.33 27.84 8.21
N LYS A 104 17.54 29.13 7.95
CA LYS A 104 17.33 30.20 8.92
C LYS A 104 15.86 30.39 9.30
N LEU A 105 14.96 30.20 8.33
CA LEU A 105 13.52 30.26 8.58
C LEU A 105 13.10 29.07 9.45
N TRP A 106 13.59 27.88 9.13
CA TRP A 106 13.34 26.66 9.88
C TRP A 106 13.85 26.75 11.33
N GLU A 107 15.04 27.28 11.55
CA GLU A 107 15.60 27.50 12.89
C GLU A 107 14.73 28.47 13.72
N ASN A 108 14.23 29.54 13.10
CA ASN A 108 13.31 30.45 13.76
C ASN A 108 11.99 29.77 14.13
N ILE A 109 11.38 29.01 13.21
CA ILE A 109 10.12 28.30 13.46
C ILE A 109 10.28 27.28 14.60
N THR A 110 11.30 26.43 14.53
CA THR A 110 11.55 25.41 15.57
C THR A 110 11.82 26.04 16.94
N SER A 111 12.57 27.13 16.99
CA SER A 111 12.79 27.91 18.21
C SER A 111 11.49 28.49 18.78
N HIS A 112 10.59 29.00 17.93
CA HIS A 112 9.29 29.53 18.38
C HIS A 112 8.35 28.45 18.89
N VAL A 113 8.35 27.28 18.24
CA VAL A 113 7.57 26.12 18.68
C VAL A 113 8.18 25.47 19.93
N GLY A 114 9.41 25.83 20.29
CA GLY A 114 10.11 25.33 21.46
C GLY A 114 10.65 23.91 21.27
N THR A 115 11.10 23.60 20.06
CA THR A 115 11.67 22.29 19.71
C THR A 115 12.95 22.44 18.88
N ASN A 116 13.56 21.32 18.48
CA ASN A 116 14.76 21.30 17.66
C ASN A 116 14.79 20.05 16.75
N ASN A 117 15.74 19.99 15.82
CA ASN A 117 15.84 18.90 14.84
C ASN A 117 15.99 17.52 15.49
N GLU A 118 16.72 17.40 16.60
CA GLU A 118 16.93 16.13 17.29
C GLU A 118 15.63 15.63 17.90
N GLU A 119 14.93 16.50 18.62
CA GLU A 119 13.61 16.20 19.19
C GLU A 119 12.63 15.80 18.09
N LEU A 120 12.52 16.59 17.02
CA LEU A 120 11.61 16.34 15.91
C LEU A 120 11.88 15.00 15.22
N ARG A 121 13.14 14.60 15.07
CA ARG A 121 13.51 13.27 14.54
C ARG A 121 13.20 12.15 15.51
N SER A 122 13.53 12.34 16.80
CA SER A 122 13.32 11.32 17.86
C SER A 122 11.86 10.93 18.07
N ARG A 123 10.92 11.72 17.52
CA ARG A 123 9.49 11.42 17.54
C ARG A 123 9.14 10.12 16.82
N TYR A 124 9.96 9.67 15.87
CA TYR A 124 9.66 8.50 15.04
C TYR A 124 10.56 7.32 15.42
N ASP A 125 10.00 6.12 15.45
CA ASP A 125 10.75 4.89 15.62
C ASP A 125 11.53 4.53 14.35
N ALA A 126 11.04 4.92 13.17
CA ALA A 126 11.71 4.73 11.89
C ALA A 126 11.24 5.74 10.84
N VAL A 127 12.14 6.02 9.89
CA VAL A 127 11.90 6.90 8.74
C VAL A 127 12.08 6.09 7.48
N LEU A 128 11.03 5.96 6.67
CA LEU A 128 11.08 5.27 5.39
C LEU A 128 11.01 6.31 4.27
N HIS A 129 12.15 6.56 3.61
CA HIS A 129 12.24 7.46 2.46
C HIS A 129 12.00 6.68 1.17
N LEU A 130 10.87 6.95 0.52
CA LEU A 130 10.60 6.46 -0.83
C LEU A 130 11.24 7.41 -1.84
N VAL A 131 12.25 6.92 -2.58
CA VAL A 131 12.91 7.71 -3.62
C VAL A 131 11.89 8.08 -4.70
N SER A 132 11.86 9.35 -5.11
CA SER A 132 10.97 9.85 -6.18
C SER A 132 11.14 9.07 -7.48
N ALA A 133 10.05 8.82 -8.23
CA ALA A 133 10.15 8.26 -9.58
C ALA A 133 10.99 9.13 -10.52
N ALA A 134 11.19 10.41 -10.21
CA ALA A 134 12.10 11.28 -10.97
C ALA A 134 13.56 10.77 -10.95
N ASP A 135 13.96 9.95 -9.98
CA ASP A 135 15.32 9.42 -9.86
C ASP A 135 15.37 7.93 -10.21
N GLY A 136 15.97 7.57 -11.36
CA GLY A 136 16.12 6.18 -11.80
C GLY A 136 14.85 5.47 -12.31
N ALA A 137 13.69 6.16 -12.33
CA ALA A 137 12.41 5.61 -12.78
C ALA A 137 11.57 6.63 -13.57
N GLU A 138 12.22 7.54 -14.30
CA GLU A 138 11.60 8.74 -14.92
C GLU A 138 10.40 8.40 -15.82
N GLN A 139 10.43 7.22 -16.46
CA GLN A 139 9.34 6.69 -17.28
C GLN A 139 8.01 6.52 -16.51
N PHE A 140 8.04 6.48 -15.18
CA PHE A 140 6.87 6.37 -14.31
C PHE A 140 6.53 7.70 -13.61
N TYR A 141 7.27 8.78 -13.88
CA TYR A 141 6.99 10.10 -13.32
C TYR A 141 5.82 10.76 -14.06
N THR A 142 4.69 10.92 -13.37
CA THR A 142 3.47 11.53 -13.93
C THR A 142 3.08 12.79 -13.18
N THR A 143 2.87 13.91 -13.87
CA THR A 143 2.35 15.17 -13.29
C THR A 143 0.85 15.12 -12.96
N ALA A 144 0.17 14.00 -13.25
CA ALA A 144 -1.28 13.88 -13.21
C ALA A 144 -1.91 13.93 -11.80
N THR A 145 -1.13 13.70 -10.73
CA THR A 145 -1.66 13.63 -9.35
C THR A 145 -1.79 14.98 -8.66
N ASN A 146 -1.16 16.05 -9.17
CA ASN A 146 -1.35 17.41 -8.69
C ASN A 146 -1.33 18.36 -9.89
N LYS A 147 -2.51 18.84 -10.32
CA LYS A 147 -2.71 19.77 -11.45
C LYS A 147 -1.94 21.11 -11.32
N GLU A 148 -1.36 21.37 -10.15
CA GLU A 148 -0.57 22.57 -9.83
C GLU A 148 0.95 22.34 -9.80
N ARG A 149 1.46 21.12 -10.02
CA ARG A 149 2.91 20.87 -10.03
C ARG A 149 3.48 20.90 -11.45
N THR A 150 3.87 22.10 -11.88
CA THR A 150 4.71 22.38 -13.06
C THR A 150 6.20 22.19 -12.77
N GLU A 151 6.56 21.42 -11.75
CA GLU A 151 7.96 21.18 -11.42
C GLU A 151 8.56 20.15 -12.39
N GLY A 152 9.67 20.53 -13.03
CA GLY A 152 10.44 19.63 -13.90
C GLY A 152 11.02 18.44 -13.12
N ILE A 153 11.37 17.37 -13.84
CA ILE A 153 11.99 16.15 -13.28
C ILE A 153 13.22 16.50 -12.42
N GLU A 154 14.01 17.50 -12.83
CA GLU A 154 15.17 17.97 -12.08
C GLU A 154 14.80 18.56 -10.71
N LEU A 155 13.78 19.42 -10.65
CA LEU A 155 13.32 20.00 -9.39
C LEU A 155 12.76 18.93 -8.45
N ALA A 156 12.06 17.92 -8.99
CA ALA A 156 11.57 16.79 -8.21
C ALA A 156 12.72 15.95 -7.60
N ARG A 157 13.85 15.81 -8.29
CA ARG A 157 15.07 15.17 -7.76
C ARG A 157 15.72 16.01 -6.68
N GLU A 158 15.84 17.32 -6.88
CA GLU A 158 16.42 18.22 -5.88
C GLU A 158 15.60 18.22 -4.60
N LEU A 159 14.27 18.26 -4.71
CA LEU A 159 13.37 18.17 -3.57
C LEU A 159 13.50 16.81 -2.86
N ASP A 160 13.58 15.70 -3.60
CA ASP A 160 13.79 14.38 -2.99
C ASP A 160 15.09 14.32 -2.17
N LYS A 161 16.18 14.90 -2.71
CA LYS A 161 17.48 15.03 -2.03
C LYS A 161 17.42 15.90 -0.78
N LYS A 162 16.67 17.02 -0.82
CA LYS A 162 16.47 17.87 0.37
C LYS A 162 15.70 17.12 1.46
N VAL A 163 14.66 16.40 1.08
CA VAL A 163 13.83 15.62 2.01
C VAL A 163 14.64 14.52 2.70
N ILE A 164 15.39 13.69 1.95
CA ILE A 164 16.23 12.65 2.57
C ILE A 164 17.32 13.26 3.46
N HIS A 165 17.90 14.41 3.05
CA HIS A 165 18.93 15.08 3.83
C HIS A 165 18.40 15.56 5.19
N ALA A 166 17.17 16.09 5.24
CA ALA A 166 16.53 16.50 6.49
C ALA A 166 16.44 15.36 7.52
N TRP A 167 16.28 14.12 7.04
CA TRP A 167 16.19 12.91 7.85
C TRP A 167 17.51 12.16 8.06
N SER A 168 18.62 12.60 7.45
CA SER A 168 19.89 11.85 7.39
C SER A 168 20.51 11.48 8.74
N GLU A 169 20.21 12.25 9.79
CA GLU A 169 20.71 12.01 11.15
C GLU A 169 19.81 11.06 11.97
N HIS A 170 18.70 10.56 11.40
CA HIS A 170 17.82 9.61 12.09
C HIS A 170 18.44 8.19 12.12
N PRO A 171 18.59 7.55 13.29
CA PRO A 171 19.32 6.28 13.43
C PRO A 171 18.66 5.09 12.69
N HIS A 172 17.36 5.18 12.46
CA HIS A 172 16.57 4.17 11.73
C HIS A 172 16.00 4.72 10.42
N LEU A 173 16.81 5.50 9.68
CA LEU A 173 16.51 5.87 8.30
C LEU A 173 16.66 4.68 7.37
N ARG A 174 15.62 4.39 6.59
CA ARG A 174 15.55 3.36 5.56
C ARG A 174 15.27 4.04 4.22
N VAL A 175 16.16 3.83 3.25
CA VAL A 175 16.03 4.43 1.92
C VAL A 175 15.57 3.36 0.94
N ILE A 176 14.40 3.57 0.36
CA ILE A 176 13.75 2.61 -0.52
C ILE A 176 13.85 3.14 -1.95
N ASN A 177 14.83 2.61 -2.66
CA ASN A 177 15.14 2.98 -4.04
C ASN A 177 14.03 2.55 -5.00
N ASN A 178 14.05 3.12 -6.19
CA ASN A 178 13.21 2.61 -7.27
C ASN A 178 13.77 1.26 -7.77
N HIS A 179 12.85 0.35 -8.05
CA HIS A 179 13.12 -0.95 -8.66
C HIS A 179 12.44 -1.01 -10.03
N GLU A 180 12.79 -2.01 -10.83
CA GLU A 180 12.12 -2.26 -12.13
C GLU A 180 10.59 -2.41 -11.98
N LYS A 181 10.15 -2.97 -10.84
CA LYS A 181 8.74 -3.12 -10.47
C LYS A 181 8.42 -2.32 -9.20
N PHE A 182 7.32 -1.58 -9.25
CA PHE A 182 6.83 -0.84 -8.09
C PHE A 182 6.38 -1.77 -6.95
N GLU A 183 5.94 -3.00 -7.25
CA GLU A 183 5.58 -4.00 -6.24
C GLU A 183 6.77 -4.38 -5.35
N THR A 184 7.96 -4.59 -5.92
CA THR A 184 9.19 -4.85 -5.15
C THR A 184 9.51 -3.70 -4.20
N LYS A 185 9.24 -2.47 -4.62
CA LYS A 185 9.37 -1.29 -3.76
C LYS A 185 8.39 -1.33 -2.59
N LEU A 186 7.14 -1.74 -2.82
CA LEU A 186 6.13 -1.89 -1.78
C LEU A 186 6.44 -3.06 -0.83
N GLU A 187 6.94 -4.17 -1.36
CA GLU A 187 7.41 -5.30 -0.55
C GLU A 187 8.55 -4.87 0.37
N GLN A 188 9.51 -4.09 -0.14
CA GLN A 188 10.57 -3.51 0.68
C GLN A 188 10.02 -2.58 1.78
N VAL A 189 8.99 -1.76 1.48
CA VAL A 189 8.31 -0.95 2.51
C VAL A 189 7.72 -1.83 3.60
N LEU A 190 6.94 -2.84 3.24
CA LEU A 190 6.32 -3.75 4.21
C LEU A 190 7.38 -4.50 5.02
N GLN A 191 8.47 -4.88 4.37
CA GLN A 191 9.61 -5.54 5.01
C GLN A 191 10.29 -4.64 6.03
N ASP A 192 10.60 -3.39 5.67
CA ASP A 192 11.25 -2.45 6.57
C ASP A 192 10.37 -2.12 7.78
N ILE A 193 9.06 -1.98 7.57
CA ILE A 193 8.11 -1.78 8.69
C ILE A 193 8.03 -3.04 9.56
N SER A 194 8.03 -4.22 8.96
CA SER A 194 8.05 -5.49 9.72
C SER A 194 9.31 -5.61 10.57
N ASP A 195 10.47 -5.23 10.03
CA ASP A 195 11.75 -5.20 10.76
C ASP A 195 11.67 -4.21 11.95
N VAL A 196 11.03 -3.04 11.78
CA VAL A 196 10.82 -2.04 12.85
C VAL A 196 9.83 -2.52 13.92
N LEU A 197 8.84 -3.32 13.52
CA LEU A 197 7.88 -3.94 14.42
C LEU A 197 8.41 -5.23 15.06
N GLU A 198 9.66 -5.62 14.75
CA GLU A 198 10.29 -6.86 15.20
C GLU A 198 9.46 -8.10 14.82
N ILE A 199 8.75 -8.02 13.69
CA ILE A 199 8.00 -9.13 13.13
C ILE A 199 9.01 -9.99 12.34
N PRO A 200 9.09 -11.32 12.62
CA PRO A 200 10.04 -12.19 11.94
C PRO A 200 9.91 -12.12 10.42
N ARG A 201 11.05 -12.00 9.73
CA ARG A 201 11.13 -12.02 8.27
C ARG A 201 10.47 -13.27 7.71
N GLN A 202 9.37 -13.08 7.00
CA GLN A 202 8.80 -14.12 6.17
C GLN A 202 9.29 -13.91 4.73
N ALA A 203 10.14 -14.79 4.19
CA ALA A 203 10.40 -14.81 2.76
C ALA A 203 9.05 -15.07 2.06
N ILE A 204 8.62 -14.19 1.16
CA ILE A 204 7.24 -14.17 0.68
C ILE A 204 7.15 -14.97 -0.63
N GLU A 205 6.87 -16.27 -0.55
CA GLU A 205 6.31 -17.01 -1.68
C GLU A 205 4.79 -17.17 -1.49
N GLU A 206 4.02 -16.92 -2.55
CA GLU A 206 2.61 -17.27 -2.63
C GLU A 206 2.51 -18.76 -2.94
N ARG A 207 1.94 -19.55 -2.03
CA ARG A 207 1.71 -20.99 -2.24
C ARG A 207 0.24 -21.26 -2.48
N LYS A 208 -0.05 -22.17 -3.42
CA LYS A 208 -1.40 -22.55 -3.81
C LYS A 208 -1.58 -24.06 -3.74
N TYR A 209 -2.71 -24.48 -3.20
CA TYR A 209 -3.04 -25.88 -3.01
C TYR A 209 -4.46 -26.14 -3.49
N ILE A 210 -4.68 -27.27 -4.17
CA ILE A 210 -6.02 -27.83 -4.28
C ILE A 210 -6.30 -28.53 -2.96
N VAL A 211 -7.44 -28.21 -2.35
CA VAL A 211 -7.80 -28.74 -1.04
C VAL A 211 -9.22 -29.28 -1.03
N ARG A 212 -9.57 -29.98 0.05
CA ARG A 212 -10.93 -30.29 0.43
C ARG A 212 -11.17 -29.80 1.85
N LEU A 213 -12.23 -29.02 2.04
CA LEU A 213 -12.67 -28.60 3.36
C LEU A 213 -13.39 -29.76 4.06
N LYS A 214 -12.87 -30.21 5.21
CA LYS A 214 -13.41 -31.32 6.01
C LYS A 214 -14.44 -30.85 7.05
N ASP A 215 -14.24 -29.64 7.60
CA ASP A 215 -15.02 -29.11 8.71
C ASP A 215 -15.22 -27.60 8.60
N VAL A 216 -16.03 -27.02 9.49
CA VAL A 216 -16.30 -25.58 9.54
C VAL A 216 -15.04 -24.81 9.95
N ILE A 217 -14.74 -23.73 9.22
CA ILE A 217 -13.64 -22.82 9.54
C ILE A 217 -14.08 -21.86 10.66
N PRO A 218 -13.39 -21.81 11.82
CA PRO A 218 -13.71 -20.88 12.89
C PRO A 218 -13.36 -19.44 12.49
N GLU A 219 -14.16 -18.46 12.96
CA GLU A 219 -13.90 -17.02 12.81
C GLU A 219 -13.60 -16.56 11.37
N VAL A 220 -14.23 -17.22 10.40
CA VAL A 220 -13.99 -16.96 8.98
C VAL A 220 -14.72 -15.73 8.47
N ILE A 221 -14.04 -14.92 7.68
CA ILE A 221 -14.66 -13.83 6.92
C ILE A 221 -14.95 -14.35 5.52
N THR A 222 -16.22 -14.31 5.12
CA THR A 222 -16.66 -14.82 3.81
C THR A 222 -17.06 -13.68 2.89
N SER A 223 -16.48 -13.64 1.70
CA SER A 223 -16.85 -12.69 0.64
C SER A 223 -17.26 -13.41 -0.64
N LYS A 224 -18.22 -12.84 -1.37
CA LYS A 224 -18.58 -13.29 -2.73
C LYS A 224 -17.75 -12.51 -3.73
N ILE A 225 -17.12 -13.21 -4.67
CA ILE A 225 -16.28 -12.61 -5.70
C ILE A 225 -16.81 -13.00 -7.07
N THR A 226 -17.07 -11.98 -7.88
CA THR A 226 -17.33 -12.11 -9.31
C THR A 226 -16.20 -11.43 -10.06
N GLN A 227 -15.55 -12.13 -10.98
CA GLN A 227 -14.46 -11.57 -11.77
C GLN A 227 -14.62 -11.90 -13.25
N THR A 228 -14.44 -10.89 -14.09
CA THR A 228 -14.64 -10.95 -15.54
C THR A 228 -13.41 -10.36 -16.21
N TYR A 229 -12.92 -11.04 -17.24
CA TYR A 229 -11.80 -10.56 -18.05
C TYR A 229 -12.33 -9.77 -19.24
N LEU A 230 -11.65 -8.68 -19.58
CA LEU A 230 -12.01 -7.82 -20.71
C LEU A 230 -11.05 -8.05 -21.87
N THR A 231 -11.52 -7.76 -23.07
CA THR A 231 -10.65 -7.67 -24.26
C THR A 231 -9.64 -6.55 -24.04
N SER A 232 -8.37 -6.85 -24.32
CA SER A 232 -7.24 -5.93 -24.12
C SER A 232 -6.24 -6.04 -25.26
N GLU A 233 -5.34 -5.06 -25.35
CA GLU A 233 -4.21 -5.09 -26.29
C GLU A 233 -3.34 -6.33 -26.08
N PRO A 234 -2.59 -6.79 -27.11
CA PRO A 234 -1.59 -7.84 -26.95
C PRO A 234 -0.66 -7.53 -25.76
N GLN A 235 -0.27 -8.57 -25.02
CA GLN A 235 0.55 -8.46 -23.80
C GLN A 235 -0.13 -7.74 -22.62
N SER A 236 -1.41 -7.36 -22.72
CA SER A 236 -2.18 -6.79 -21.62
C SER A 236 -3.31 -7.73 -21.20
N GLU A 237 -3.56 -7.85 -19.90
CA GLU A 237 -4.70 -8.52 -19.29
C GLU A 237 -5.48 -7.48 -18.48
N VAL A 238 -6.78 -7.39 -18.70
CA VAL A 238 -7.65 -6.53 -17.89
C VAL A 238 -8.72 -7.37 -17.21
N ARG A 239 -8.82 -7.23 -15.89
CA ARG A 239 -9.79 -7.95 -15.05
C ARG A 239 -10.64 -6.95 -14.28
N LEU A 240 -11.96 -7.12 -14.34
CA LEU A 240 -12.89 -6.50 -13.41
C LEU A 240 -13.21 -7.50 -12.29
N ARG A 241 -13.14 -7.06 -11.04
CA ARG A 241 -13.47 -7.86 -9.87
C ARG A 241 -14.45 -7.10 -8.99
N ARG A 242 -15.61 -7.69 -8.72
CA ARG A 242 -16.58 -7.23 -7.71
C ARG A 242 -16.46 -8.15 -6.51
N ARG A 243 -16.13 -7.59 -5.34
CA ARG A 243 -16.12 -8.28 -4.06
C ARG A 243 -17.26 -7.76 -3.20
N THR A 244 -18.13 -8.65 -2.74
CA THR A 244 -19.24 -8.33 -1.84
C THR A 244 -19.01 -8.98 -0.47
N LEU A 245 -18.94 -8.16 0.57
CA LEU A 245 -18.80 -8.57 1.97
C LEU A 245 -19.89 -7.86 2.78
N ASN A 246 -20.69 -8.61 3.54
CA ASN A 246 -21.78 -8.07 4.37
C ASN A 246 -22.73 -7.11 3.62
N GLY A 247 -23.02 -7.40 2.34
CA GLY A 247 -23.87 -6.57 1.48
C GLY A 247 -23.17 -5.36 0.84
N ILE A 248 -21.96 -5.00 1.28
CA ILE A 248 -21.17 -3.92 0.71
C ILE A 248 -20.34 -4.46 -0.45
N SER A 249 -20.43 -3.82 -1.62
CA SER A 249 -19.70 -4.24 -2.82
C SER A 249 -18.61 -3.24 -3.20
N VAL A 250 -17.41 -3.75 -3.47
CA VAL A 250 -16.27 -2.99 -3.98
C VAL A 250 -15.92 -3.52 -5.36
N ASN A 251 -15.83 -2.61 -6.34
CA ASN A 251 -15.44 -2.93 -7.71
C ASN A 251 -13.99 -2.48 -7.93
N VAL A 252 -13.16 -3.38 -8.44
CA VAL A 252 -11.75 -3.12 -8.75
C VAL A 252 -11.50 -3.51 -10.20
N ARG A 253 -10.80 -2.63 -10.92
CA ARG A 253 -10.20 -2.94 -12.21
C ARG A 253 -8.71 -3.20 -12.01
N THR A 254 -8.27 -4.39 -12.37
CA THR A 254 -6.86 -4.77 -12.45
C THR A 254 -6.44 -4.74 -13.92
N THR A 255 -5.28 -4.16 -14.22
CA THR A 255 -4.63 -4.24 -15.54
C THR A 255 -3.23 -4.78 -15.34
N ILE A 256 -2.89 -5.88 -16.00
CA ILE A 256 -1.55 -6.47 -16.02
C ILE A 256 -0.99 -6.23 -17.42
N LYS A 257 0.10 -5.48 -17.55
CA LYS A 257 0.81 -5.31 -18.81
C LYS A 257 2.14 -6.05 -18.76
N THR A 258 2.36 -6.96 -19.71
CA THR A 258 3.62 -7.63 -19.94
C THR A 258 4.47 -6.77 -20.87
N LEU A 259 5.67 -6.43 -20.44
CA LEU A 259 6.63 -5.62 -21.15
C LEU A 259 7.51 -6.50 -22.06
N PRO A 260 8.27 -5.91 -23.02
CA PRO A 260 9.13 -6.68 -23.94
C PRO A 260 10.22 -7.53 -23.25
N ASN A 261 10.61 -7.17 -22.03
CA ASN A 261 11.55 -7.93 -21.20
C ASN A 261 10.87 -9.05 -20.38
N ASN A 262 9.61 -9.38 -20.69
CA ASN A 262 8.73 -10.31 -19.97
C ASN A 262 8.33 -9.89 -18.54
N ASP A 263 8.63 -8.66 -18.12
CA ASP A 263 8.13 -8.16 -16.84
C ASP A 263 6.64 -7.84 -16.91
N GLN A 264 5.93 -8.14 -15.83
CA GLN A 264 4.53 -7.78 -15.69
C GLN A 264 4.38 -6.57 -14.76
N VAL A 265 3.56 -5.62 -15.17
CA VAL A 265 3.15 -4.46 -14.38
C VAL A 265 1.67 -4.60 -14.09
N GLU A 266 1.33 -4.91 -12.84
CA GLU A 266 -0.05 -4.92 -12.37
C GLU A 266 -0.46 -3.52 -11.85
N THR A 267 -1.65 -3.06 -12.23
CA THR A 267 -2.26 -1.81 -11.76
C THR A 267 -3.67 -2.09 -11.32
N GLU A 268 -3.97 -1.88 -10.05
CA GLU A 268 -5.33 -1.97 -9.51
C GLU A 268 -5.91 -0.58 -9.26
N ARG A 269 -7.18 -0.38 -9.63
CA ARG A 269 -7.94 0.85 -9.34
C ARG A 269 -9.33 0.49 -8.88
N GLN A 270 -9.78 1.08 -7.78
CA GLN A 270 -11.19 1.05 -7.42
C GLN A 270 -11.99 1.86 -8.44
N ILE A 271 -13.14 1.33 -8.84
CA ILE A 271 -14.04 1.99 -9.78
C ILE A 271 -15.45 2.05 -9.19
N ASP A 272 -16.22 3.06 -9.58
CA ASP A 272 -17.62 3.13 -9.21
C ASP A 272 -18.46 2.05 -9.93
N ASN A 273 -19.73 1.93 -9.54
CA ASN A 273 -20.61 0.91 -10.10
C ASN A 273 -21.00 1.18 -11.56
N ASN A 274 -21.15 2.43 -11.95
CA ASN A 274 -21.56 2.79 -13.31
C ASN A 274 -20.46 2.46 -14.32
N LEU A 275 -19.20 2.77 -13.98
CA LEU A 275 -18.03 2.43 -14.78
C LEU A 275 -17.83 0.92 -14.85
N TYR A 276 -18.03 0.19 -13.74
CA TYR A 276 -17.96 -1.28 -13.75
C TYR A 276 -18.95 -1.90 -14.73
N GLU A 277 -20.23 -1.52 -14.65
CA GLU A 277 -21.29 -2.04 -15.54
C GLU A 277 -21.06 -1.65 -17.01
N SER A 278 -20.52 -0.45 -17.27
CA SER A 278 -20.14 -0.01 -18.61
C SER A 278 -19.02 -0.88 -19.19
N LEU A 279 -17.96 -1.13 -18.40
CA LEU A 279 -16.80 -1.91 -18.83
C LEU A 279 -17.12 -3.41 -19.02
N LEU A 280 -18.11 -3.96 -18.32
CA LEU A 280 -18.56 -5.35 -18.56
C LEU A 280 -19.01 -5.61 -20.01
N ARG A 281 -19.41 -4.58 -20.75
CA ARG A 281 -19.73 -4.71 -22.19
C ARG A 281 -18.52 -5.06 -23.05
N GLN A 282 -17.31 -4.88 -22.52
CA GLN A 282 -16.05 -5.23 -23.17
C GLN A 282 -15.50 -6.59 -22.70
N ALA A 283 -16.34 -7.43 -22.09
CA ALA A 283 -15.95 -8.77 -21.64
C ALA A 283 -15.32 -9.56 -22.79
N ASP A 284 -14.19 -10.21 -22.50
CA ASP A 284 -13.47 -11.05 -23.45
C ASP A 284 -14.37 -12.24 -23.84
N PRO A 285 -14.75 -12.38 -25.12
CA PRO A 285 -15.65 -13.43 -25.57
C PRO A 285 -15.07 -14.84 -25.38
N TYR A 286 -13.74 -14.99 -25.23
CA TYR A 286 -13.07 -16.27 -25.01
C TYR A 286 -12.89 -16.62 -23.53
N ARG A 287 -13.33 -15.74 -22.61
CA ARG A 287 -13.24 -15.98 -21.17
C ARG A 287 -14.60 -15.92 -20.49
N GLN A 288 -14.82 -16.86 -19.59
CA GLN A 288 -16.01 -16.95 -18.76
C GLN A 288 -15.83 -16.10 -17.50
N THR A 289 -16.93 -15.54 -17.01
CA THR A 289 -16.93 -14.89 -15.70
C THR A 289 -16.78 -15.95 -14.62
N ILE A 290 -15.84 -15.73 -13.69
CA ILE A 290 -15.63 -16.61 -12.54
C ILE A 290 -16.47 -16.09 -11.37
N HIS A 291 -17.24 -16.99 -10.79
CA HIS A 291 -17.97 -16.78 -9.54
C HIS A 291 -17.38 -17.68 -8.46
N LYS A 292 -16.99 -17.12 -7.33
CA LYS A 292 -16.44 -17.86 -6.20
C LYS A 292 -16.79 -17.24 -4.85
N THR A 293 -16.74 -18.04 -3.80
CA THR A 293 -16.72 -17.54 -2.41
C THR A 293 -15.30 -17.62 -1.90
N ARG A 294 -14.83 -16.53 -1.28
CA ARG A 294 -13.53 -16.49 -0.62
C ARG A 294 -13.73 -16.44 0.89
N GLN A 295 -13.17 -17.42 1.56
CA GLN A 295 -13.11 -17.54 3.01
C GLN A 295 -11.70 -17.18 3.48
N THR A 296 -11.55 -16.07 4.19
CA THR A 296 -10.26 -15.65 4.75
C THR A 296 -10.22 -15.91 6.25
N PHE A 297 -9.14 -16.49 6.73
CA PHE A 297 -8.94 -16.84 8.13
C PHE A 297 -7.45 -16.89 8.48
N ILE A 298 -7.16 -16.84 9.78
CA ILE A 298 -5.81 -16.99 10.30
C ILE A 298 -5.74 -18.32 11.06
N TRP A 299 -4.68 -19.09 10.85
CA TRP A 299 -4.43 -20.32 11.59
C TRP A 299 -2.98 -20.38 12.04
N LYS A 300 -2.75 -20.49 13.35
CA LYS A 300 -1.40 -20.51 13.96
C LYS A 300 -0.47 -19.40 13.44
N GLY A 301 -1.02 -18.21 13.19
CA GLY A 301 -0.27 -17.06 12.68
C GLY A 301 -0.10 -17.00 11.16
N GLN A 302 -0.58 -18.00 10.40
CA GLN A 302 -0.57 -18.01 8.94
C GLN A 302 -1.91 -17.53 8.38
N PHE A 303 -1.86 -16.62 7.42
CA PHE A 303 -3.04 -16.13 6.70
C PHE A 303 -3.37 -17.04 5.53
N PHE A 304 -4.66 -17.38 5.40
CA PHE A 304 -5.17 -18.24 4.35
C PHE A 304 -6.37 -17.60 3.64
N GLU A 305 -6.41 -17.77 2.33
CA GLU A 305 -7.58 -17.50 1.49
C GLU A 305 -8.05 -18.81 0.85
N LEU A 306 -9.22 -19.30 1.27
CA LEU A 306 -9.86 -20.44 0.64
C LEU A 306 -10.89 -19.96 -0.38
N ASP A 307 -10.60 -20.17 -1.67
CA ASP A 307 -11.53 -19.93 -2.76
C ASP A 307 -12.30 -21.21 -3.08
N THR A 308 -13.63 -21.15 -2.95
CA THR A 308 -14.53 -22.18 -3.49
C THR A 308 -15.18 -21.65 -4.76
N PHE A 309 -14.82 -22.23 -5.90
CA PHE A 309 -15.33 -21.84 -7.21
C PHE A 309 -16.74 -22.40 -7.41
N ILE A 310 -17.65 -21.53 -7.86
CA ILE A 310 -19.06 -21.85 -8.15
C ILE A 310 -19.23 -22.04 -9.66
N GLN A 311 -18.66 -21.14 -10.46
CA GLN A 311 -18.63 -21.22 -11.92
C GLN A 311 -17.32 -20.61 -12.44
N PRO A 312 -16.73 -21.15 -13.54
CA PRO A 312 -17.18 -22.34 -14.27
C PRO A 312 -16.73 -23.68 -13.66
N TYR A 313 -15.82 -23.66 -12.70
CA TYR A 313 -15.28 -24.86 -12.05
C TYR A 313 -15.99 -25.15 -10.73
N ASN A 314 -17.26 -25.57 -10.81
CA ASN A 314 -18.06 -25.81 -9.61
C ASN A 314 -17.40 -26.85 -8.68
N GLY A 315 -17.20 -26.48 -7.42
CA GLY A 315 -16.64 -27.35 -6.39
C GLY A 315 -15.11 -27.40 -6.34
N LEU A 316 -14.40 -26.74 -7.26
CA LEU A 316 -12.95 -26.57 -7.13
C LEU A 316 -12.65 -25.70 -5.91
N GLN A 317 -11.79 -26.18 -5.01
CA GLN A 317 -11.34 -25.44 -3.84
C GLN A 317 -9.84 -25.21 -3.93
N ILE A 318 -9.43 -23.94 -3.95
CA ILE A 318 -8.03 -23.53 -3.96
C ILE A 318 -7.74 -22.78 -2.67
N LEU A 319 -6.78 -23.27 -1.91
CA LEU A 319 -6.24 -22.60 -0.75
C LEU A 319 -4.98 -21.84 -1.18
N GLU A 320 -4.95 -20.54 -0.91
CA GLU A 320 -3.81 -19.67 -1.12
C GLU A 320 -3.29 -19.21 0.25
N THR A 321 -1.98 -19.18 0.41
CA THR A 321 -1.33 -18.57 1.57
C THR A 321 -0.19 -17.68 1.09
N LYS A 322 -0.01 -16.56 1.77
CA LYS A 322 0.99 -15.54 1.45
C LYS A 322 1.91 -15.38 2.65
N GLY A 323 3.20 -15.15 2.37
CA GLY A 323 4.20 -14.95 3.42
C GLY A 323 4.74 -16.26 4.00
N VAL A 324 4.81 -17.34 3.24
CA VAL A 324 5.45 -18.58 3.71
C VAL A 324 6.93 -18.54 3.38
N ILE A 325 7.80 -18.60 4.41
CA ILE A 325 9.25 -18.66 4.21
C ILE A 325 9.59 -19.82 3.27
N LYS A 326 10.50 -19.62 2.32
CA LYS A 326 10.89 -20.61 1.28
C LYS A 326 11.20 -22.01 1.82
N HIS A 327 11.59 -22.13 3.08
CA HIS A 327 11.93 -23.39 3.77
C HIS A 327 11.03 -23.72 4.97
N GLU A 328 9.91 -23.01 5.15
CA GLU A 328 8.94 -23.31 6.19
C GLU A 328 7.79 -24.14 5.60
N ASP A 329 7.41 -25.18 6.35
CA ASP A 329 6.26 -26.01 6.01
C ASP A 329 4.96 -25.24 6.30
N VAL A 330 4.01 -25.28 5.38
CA VAL A 330 2.69 -24.71 5.62
C VAL A 330 2.00 -25.54 6.71
N ILE A 331 1.62 -24.90 7.81
CA ILE A 331 0.94 -25.56 8.92
C ILE A 331 -0.55 -25.58 8.59
N PHE A 332 -0.97 -26.62 7.87
CA PHE A 332 -2.37 -26.75 7.47
C PHE A 332 -3.28 -26.92 8.69
N PRO A 333 -4.45 -26.25 8.70
CA PRO A 333 -5.47 -26.51 9.70
C PRO A 333 -6.01 -27.95 9.61
N PRO A 334 -6.43 -28.57 10.73
CA PRO A 334 -6.94 -29.94 10.74
C PRO A 334 -8.23 -30.11 9.93
N PHE A 335 -8.97 -29.01 9.73
CA PHE A 335 -10.19 -28.97 8.91
C PHE A 335 -9.90 -28.86 7.40
N ILE A 336 -8.63 -28.83 6.97
CA ILE A 336 -8.22 -28.80 5.57
C ILE A 336 -7.49 -30.09 5.19
N GLU A 337 -7.93 -30.70 4.10
CA GLU A 337 -7.21 -31.77 3.43
C GLU A 337 -6.53 -31.26 2.17
N VAL A 338 -5.21 -31.33 2.13
CA VAL A 338 -4.44 -30.97 0.94
C VAL A 338 -4.46 -32.13 -0.05
N LEU A 339 -4.87 -31.85 -1.29
CA LEU A 339 -4.95 -32.85 -2.36
C LEU A 339 -3.76 -32.72 -3.32
N GLU A 340 -3.38 -31.49 -3.67
CA GLU A 340 -2.30 -31.21 -4.64
C GLU A 340 -1.65 -29.86 -4.35
N ASP A 341 -0.32 -29.77 -4.44
CA ASP A 341 0.41 -28.49 -4.48
C ASP A 341 0.46 -28.01 -5.94
N ILE A 342 -0.13 -26.84 -6.18
CA ILE A 342 -0.26 -26.22 -7.50
C ILE A 342 0.49 -24.89 -7.57
N THR A 343 1.44 -24.66 -6.67
CA THR A 343 2.29 -23.47 -6.64
C THR A 343 3.07 -23.34 -7.96
N GLY A 344 2.98 -22.17 -8.60
CA GLY A 344 3.59 -21.92 -9.92
C GLY A 344 2.93 -22.62 -11.11
N VAL A 345 1.88 -23.44 -10.91
CA VAL A 345 1.19 -24.13 -12.00
C VAL A 345 0.20 -23.20 -12.68
N THR A 346 0.63 -22.59 -13.79
CA THR A 346 -0.11 -21.54 -14.51
C THR A 346 -1.52 -21.96 -14.95
N LYS A 347 -1.78 -23.25 -15.19
CA LYS A 347 -3.12 -23.79 -15.53
C LYS A 347 -4.19 -23.40 -14.50
N TYR A 348 -3.83 -23.28 -13.22
CA TYR A 348 -4.76 -22.95 -12.14
C TYR A 348 -4.83 -21.44 -11.84
N TYR A 349 -4.14 -20.61 -12.61
CA TYR A 349 -4.25 -19.16 -12.46
C TYR A 349 -5.64 -18.71 -12.90
N ASN A 350 -6.23 -17.74 -12.19
CA ASN A 350 -7.60 -17.28 -12.45
C ASN A 350 -7.83 -16.90 -13.92
N TYR A 351 -6.81 -16.32 -14.58
CA TYR A 351 -6.87 -16.01 -16.00
C TYR A 351 -7.13 -17.27 -16.83
N ASN A 352 -6.32 -18.31 -16.65
CA ASN A 352 -6.43 -19.58 -17.38
C ASN A 352 -7.68 -20.39 -16.99
N LEU A 353 -8.10 -20.31 -15.72
CA LEU A 353 -9.40 -20.85 -15.29
C LEU A 353 -10.59 -20.11 -15.92
N ALA A 354 -10.42 -18.90 -16.44
CA ALA A 354 -11.50 -18.24 -17.15
C ALA A 354 -11.62 -18.69 -18.61
N LEU A 355 -10.64 -19.37 -19.21
CA LEU A 355 -10.71 -19.77 -20.62
C LEU A 355 -11.95 -20.61 -20.92
N LYS A 356 -12.72 -20.21 -21.94
CA LYS A 356 -13.79 -21.04 -22.51
C LYS A 356 -13.12 -22.25 -23.16
N LYS A 357 -13.57 -23.44 -22.74
CA LYS A 357 -13.22 -24.70 -23.40
C LYS A 357 -14.02 -24.89 -24.67
#